data_AF-A0AB37SX90-F1
#
_entry.id   AF-A0AB37SX90-F1
#
_cell.length_a   1.000
_cell.length_b   1.000
_cell.length_c   1.000
_cell.angle_alpha   90.00
_cell.angle_beta   90.00
_cell.angle_gamma   90.00
#
_symmetry.space_group_name_H-M   'P 1'
#
loop_
_entity.id
_entity.type
_entity.pdbx_description
1 polymer ?
#
loop_
_entity_poly.entity_id
_entity_poly.type
_entity_poly.pdbx_seq_one_letter_code
_entity_poly.pdbx_strand_id
1 'polypeptide(L)' 'MPEASPSADVISLALKVLAAQGLRGQAARVALETMARERRLPVKRCAALIVAAVDGRVN' A
#
# COMPACT_ATOMS: atom_id res chain seq x y z
N MET A 1 -10.92 21.88 -7.29
CA MET A 1 -9.63 21.22 -6.95
C MET A 1 -9.97 19.77 -6.67
N PRO A 2 -9.37 18.75 -7.32
CA PRO A 2 -9.68 17.39 -6.94
C PRO A 2 -9.04 17.17 -5.56
N GLU A 3 -9.87 17.06 -4.54
CA GLU A 3 -9.48 16.54 -3.24
C GLU A 3 -8.98 15.13 -3.52
N ALA A 4 -7.65 14.97 -3.62
CA ALA A 4 -7.02 13.67 -3.69
C ALA A 4 -7.52 12.93 -2.46
N SER A 5 -8.45 12.01 -2.70
CA SER A 5 -9.08 11.24 -1.64
C SER A 5 -7.94 10.67 -0.80
N PRO A 6 -7.89 10.87 0.52
CA PRO A 6 -6.76 10.42 1.36
C PRO A 6 -6.49 8.92 1.18
N SER A 7 -7.52 8.17 0.77
CA SER A 7 -7.47 6.79 0.30
C SER A 7 -6.49 6.52 -0.85
N ALA A 8 -6.44 7.39 -1.86
CA ALA A 8 -5.56 7.27 -3.02
C ALA A 8 -4.09 7.57 -2.65
N ASP A 9 -3.89 8.47 -1.69
CA ASP A 9 -2.56 8.79 -1.16
C ASP A 9 -1.95 7.60 -0.41
N VAL A 10 -2.70 6.95 0.48
CA VAL A 10 -2.20 5.79 1.25
C VAL A 10 -1.87 4.60 0.34
N ILE A 11 -2.69 4.33 -0.68
CA ILE A 11 -2.39 3.28 -1.66
C ILE A 11 -1.14 3.63 -2.47
N SER A 12 -1.02 4.87 -2.93
CA SER A 12 0.17 5.33 -3.66
C SER A 12 1.43 5.26 -2.80
N LEU A 13 1.33 5.56 -1.51
CA LEU A 13 2.43 5.44 -0.55
C LEU A 13 2.83 3.98 -0.34
N ALA A 14 1.87 3.08 -0.14
CA ALA A 14 2.15 1.65 -0.04
C ALA A 14 2.82 1.09 -1.31
N LEU A 15 2.39 1.54 -2.50
CA LEU A 15 3.03 1.18 -3.76
C LEU A 15 4.48 1.71 -3.86
N LYS A 16 4.75 2.93 -3.36
CA LYS A 16 6.12 3.47 -3.27
C LYS A 16 6.99 2.65 -2.33
N VAL A 17 6.46 2.22 -1.19
CA VAL A 17 7.15 1.35 -0.24
C VAL A 17 7.46 -0.02 -0.86
N LEU A 18 6.51 -0.62 -1.57
CA LEU A 18 6.72 -1.87 -2.32
C LEU A 18 7.77 -1.69 -3.42
N ALA A 19 7.76 -0.54 -4.11
CA ALA A 19 8.78 -0.19 -5.10
C ALA A 19 10.18 -0.03 -4.52
N ALA A 20 10.29 0.54 -3.31
CA ALA A 20 11.56 0.60 -2.58
C ALA A 20 12.08 -0.80 -2.20
N GLN A 21 11.19 -1.77 -2.03
CA GLN A 21 11.53 -3.19 -1.81
C GLN A 21 11.79 -3.98 -3.11
N GLY A 22 11.75 -3.32 -4.27
CA GLY A 22 12.06 -3.93 -5.57
C GLY A 22 10.84 -4.35 -6.40
N LEU A 23 9.61 -4.23 -5.87
CA LEU A 23 8.38 -4.53 -6.61
C LEU A 23 7.89 -3.28 -7.34
N ARG A 24 8.04 -3.21 -8.67
CA ARG A 24 7.70 -1.99 -9.43
C ARG A 24 6.37 -2.09 -10.17
N GLY A 25 5.67 -0.96 -10.27
CA GLY A 25 4.49 -0.78 -11.12
C GLY A 25 3.39 -1.80 -10.84
N GLN A 26 3.05 -2.59 -11.86
CA GLN A 26 1.93 -3.54 -11.80
C GLN A 26 2.20 -4.69 -10.81
N ALA A 27 3.47 -5.10 -10.62
CA ALA A 27 3.81 -6.13 -9.65
C ALA A 27 3.52 -5.72 -8.20
N ALA A 28 3.77 -4.45 -7.84
CA ALA A 28 3.42 -3.92 -6.52
C ALA A 28 1.91 -3.93 -6.29
N ARG A 29 1.14 -3.58 -7.32
CA ARG A 29 -0.32 -3.56 -7.25
C ARG A 29 -0.90 -4.97 -7.12
N VAL A 30 -0.41 -5.92 -7.91
CA VAL A 30 -0.81 -7.34 -7.80
C VAL A 30 -0.42 -7.90 -6.44
N ALA A 31 0.77 -7.60 -5.91
CA ALA A 31 1.17 -8.04 -4.58
C ALA A 31 0.23 -7.47 -3.50
N LEU A 32 -0.13 -6.19 -3.60
CA LEU A 32 -1.05 -5.54 -2.67
C LEU A 32 -2.46 -6.16 -2.73
N GLU A 33 -2.98 -6.42 -3.93
CA GLU A 33 -4.29 -7.04 -4.13
C GLU A 33 -4.31 -8.50 -3.64
N THR A 34 -3.24 -9.26 -3.89
CA THR A 34 -3.07 -10.63 -3.39
C THR A 34 -3.01 -10.65 -1.86
N MET A 35 -2.24 -9.76 -1.23
CA MET A 35 -2.19 -9.67 0.24
C MET A 35 -3.54 -9.29 0.85
N ALA A 36 -4.25 -8.36 0.21
CA ALA A 36 -5.58 -7.96 0.63
C ALA A 36 -6.57 -9.13 0.54
N ARG A 37 -6.51 -9.90 -0.55
CA ARG A 37 -7.34 -11.08 -0.78
C ARG A 37 -7.07 -12.19 0.24
N GLU A 38 -5.79 -12.53 0.45
CA GLU A 38 -5.37 -13.55 1.42
C GLU A 38 -5.79 -13.19 2.85
N ARG A 39 -5.67 -11.92 3.22
CA ARG A 39 -6.06 -11.43 4.55
C ARG A 39 -7.56 -11.16 4.69
N ARG A 40 -8.35 -11.32 3.60
CA ARG A 40 -9.76 -10.90 3.50
C ARG A 40 -9.98 -9.45 3.97
N LEU A 41 -9.03 -8.58 3.66
CA LEU A 41 -9.07 -7.16 3.99
C LEU A 41 -9.27 -6.34 2.72
N PRO A 42 -9.92 -5.16 2.80
CA PRO A 42 -9.94 -4.24 1.68
C PRO A 42 -8.52 -3.74 1.39
N VAL A 43 -8.19 -3.61 0.10
CA VAL A 43 -6.87 -3.13 -0.41
C VAL A 43 -6.40 -1.88 0.33
N LYS A 44 -7.31 -0.94 0.61
CA LYS A 44 -7.04 0.29 1.37
C LYS A 44 -6.51 0.02 2.79
N ARG A 45 -7.13 -0.93 3.51
CA ARG A 45 -6.73 -1.28 4.88
C ARG A 45 -5.41 -2.06 4.87
N CYS A 46 -5.19 -2.89 3.85
CA CYS A 46 -3.92 -3.58 3.64
C CYS A 46 -2.78 -2.59 3.34
N ALA A 47 -3.03 -1.58 2.49
CA ALA A 47 -2.08 -0.51 2.21
C ALA A 47 -1.74 0.30 3.46
N ALA A 48 -2.74 0.67 4.26
CA ALA A 48 -2.53 1.38 5.52
C ALA A 48 -1.68 0.57 6.52
N LEU A 49 -1.90 -0.74 6.61
CA LEU A 49 -1.08 -1.63 7.46
C LEU A 49 0.36 -1.72 6.97
N ILE A 50 0.60 -1.76 5.66
CA ILE A 50 1.96 -1.78 5.09
C ILE A 50 2.69 -0.47 5.42
N VAL A 51 2.03 0.67 5.23
CA VAL A 51 2.59 1.99 5.58
C VAL A 51 2.90 2.06 7.07
N ALA A 52 1.94 1.69 7.94
CA ALA A 52 2.12 1.71 9.39
C ALA A 52 3.23 0.77 9.87
N ALA A 53 3.39 -0.40 9.23
CA ALA A 53 4.45 -1.34 9.56
C ALA A 53 5.85 -0.82 9.18
N VAL A 54 5.96 0.02 8.14
CA VAL A 54 7.22 0.69 7.80
C VAL A 54 7.48 1.87 8.71
N ASP A 55 6.48 2.71 8.96
CA ASP A 55 6.58 3.86 9.86
C ASP A 55 7.00 3.42 11.28
N GLY A 56 6.36 2.38 11.82
CA GLY A 56 6.70 1.81 13.13
C GLY A 56 8.01 1.02 13.19
N ARG A 57 8.70 0.77 12.06
CA ARG A 57 10.04 0.16 12.03
C ARG A 57 11.16 1.20 12.02
N VAL A 58 10.81 2.46 11.72
CA VAL A 58 11.75 3.59 11.63
C VAL A 58 11.83 4.33 12.98
N ASN A 59 10.91 4.06 13.90
CA ASN A 59 10.90 4.54 15.29
C ASN A 59 11.37 3.45 16.27
#